data_AF-M1XPW6-F1
#
_entry.id   AF-M1XPW6-F1
#
_cell.length_a   1.000
_cell.length_b   1.000
_cell.length_c   1.000
_cell.angle_alpha   90.00
_cell.angle_beta   90.00
_cell.angle_gamma   90.00
#
_symmetry.space_group_name_H-M   'P 1'
#
loop_
_entity.id
_entity.type
_entity.pdbx_description
1 polymer ?
#
loop_
_entity_poly.entity_id
_entity_poly.type
_entity_poly.pdbx_seq_one_letter_code
_entity_poly.pdbx_strand_id
1 'polypeptide(L)'
;MPKIEKTRAIVESGETYDGKIIPTVKAEINRPVQIYDGATVQGSVYGETVSIEGGTVEGSVMGAESVEFDGGSVHGDVGSDGKVVGSKATIHGTVSGTRIRLEDSIIYGNVVGADVILENCAVVGIVTAERKLHAKNTLMYTFKSYETTKLMNVSTVLPQAIIGTELKLADPVSVTGLGELELPEGRLPAMDNDDIIKIDGSTYLSLSPRILNLETVKKRLDKLEGALEQVATATSAAEVPPASKLLHTLGVDKSEFPPVV
;
A
#
# COMPACT_ATOMS: atom_id res chain seq x y z
N MET A 1 7.12 -0.61 32.08
CA MET A 1 5.68 -0.28 32.05
C MET A 1 5.48 0.87 31.08
N PRO A 2 4.48 0.81 30.20
CA PRO A 2 4.19 1.87 29.23
C PRO A 2 3.96 3.22 29.91
N LYS A 3 4.56 4.29 29.38
CA LYS A 3 4.46 5.65 29.92
C LYS A 3 3.46 6.45 29.10
N ILE A 4 2.19 6.37 29.48
CA ILE A 4 1.12 7.15 28.84
C ILE A 4 0.84 8.40 29.68
N GLU A 5 1.54 9.48 29.37
CA GLU A 5 1.39 10.78 30.02
C GLU A 5 0.44 11.68 29.23
N LYS A 6 -0.03 12.80 29.80
CA LYS A 6 -0.86 13.76 29.06
C LYS A 6 -0.13 14.41 27.88
N THR A 7 1.18 14.58 28.01
CA THR A 7 2.04 15.31 27.07
C THR A 7 2.81 14.40 26.11
N ARG A 8 2.86 13.10 26.35
CA ARG A 8 3.50 12.09 25.47
C ARG A 8 3.04 10.69 25.82
N ALA A 9 3.01 9.79 24.85
CA ALA A 9 2.79 8.37 25.09
C ALA A 9 3.98 7.59 24.53
N ILE A 10 4.62 6.78 25.37
CA ILE A 10 5.77 5.95 24.99
C ILE A 10 5.48 4.50 25.38
N VAL A 11 5.60 3.60 24.42
CA VAL A 11 5.60 2.15 24.63
C VAL A 11 7.01 1.66 24.33
N GLU A 12 7.72 1.24 25.38
CA GLU A 12 9.14 0.91 25.29
C GLU A 12 9.34 -0.45 24.59
N SER A 13 10.57 -0.72 24.16
CA SER A 13 10.90 -1.93 23.40
C SER A 13 10.49 -3.21 24.14
N GLY A 14 9.86 -4.13 23.41
CA GLY A 14 9.35 -5.41 23.93
C GLY A 14 8.16 -5.30 24.88
N GLU A 15 7.61 -4.11 25.12
CA GLU A 15 6.46 -3.93 26.00
C GLU A 15 5.14 -4.19 25.28
N THR A 16 4.18 -4.80 25.98
CA THR A 16 2.79 -4.86 25.53
C THR A 16 1.94 -3.86 26.30
N TYR A 17 1.23 -2.98 25.59
CA TYR A 17 0.19 -2.12 26.13
C TYR A 17 -1.18 -2.66 25.73
N ASP A 18 -1.93 -3.14 26.72
CA ASP A 18 -3.31 -3.61 26.54
C ASP A 18 -4.27 -2.42 26.60
N GLY A 19 -4.67 -1.95 25.42
CA GLY A 19 -5.62 -0.86 25.26
C GLY A 19 -5.29 0.11 24.13
N LYS A 20 -6.19 1.08 23.97
CA LYS A 20 -6.09 2.15 22.98
C LYS A 20 -5.37 3.37 23.51
N ILE A 21 -4.54 4.00 22.69
CA ILE A 21 -3.88 5.28 22.99
C ILE A 21 -4.65 6.37 22.24
N ILE A 22 -5.78 6.83 22.80
CA ILE A 22 -6.58 7.91 22.19
C ILE A 22 -6.82 9.06 23.17
N PRO A 23 -7.02 10.30 22.69
CA PRO A 23 -7.37 11.43 23.54
C PRO A 23 -8.71 11.20 24.26
N THR A 24 -8.71 11.40 25.56
CA THR A 24 -9.91 11.47 26.41
C THR A 24 -10.20 12.90 26.87
N VAL A 25 -9.17 13.76 26.85
CA VAL A 25 -9.27 15.19 27.13
C VAL A 25 -8.56 16.00 26.06
N LYS A 26 -8.95 17.28 25.91
CA LYS A 26 -8.42 18.18 24.88
C LYS A 26 -6.88 18.30 24.89
N ALA A 27 -6.27 18.25 26.07
CA ALA A 27 -4.80 18.36 26.20
C ALA A 27 -4.03 17.19 25.56
N GLU A 28 -4.69 16.06 25.30
CA GLU A 28 -4.07 14.85 24.73
C GLU A 28 -4.15 14.80 23.20
N ILE A 29 -4.91 15.70 22.56
CA ILE A 29 -5.09 15.71 21.10
C ILE A 29 -3.75 15.90 20.40
N ASN A 30 -2.91 16.79 20.92
CA ASN A 30 -1.61 17.11 20.33
C ASN A 30 -0.48 16.29 20.97
N ARG A 31 -0.79 15.09 21.46
CA ARG A 31 0.20 14.28 22.15
C ARG A 31 1.01 13.48 21.13
N PRO A 32 2.36 13.56 21.14
CA PRO A 32 3.18 12.63 20.38
C PRO A 32 3.09 11.22 20.97
N VAL A 33 3.08 10.21 20.11
CA VAL A 33 3.08 8.80 20.48
C VAL A 33 4.28 8.12 19.84
N GLN A 34 5.06 7.37 20.64
CA GLN A 34 6.22 6.63 20.17
C GLN A 34 6.11 5.16 20.59
N ILE A 35 6.28 4.26 19.63
CA ILE A 35 6.16 2.81 19.80
C ILE A 35 7.44 2.19 19.27
N TYR A 36 8.23 1.62 20.18
CA TYR A 36 9.57 1.11 19.88
C TYR A 36 9.60 -0.37 19.49
N ASP A 37 10.80 -0.86 19.16
CA ASP A 37 11.03 -2.16 18.55
C ASP A 37 10.51 -3.30 19.41
N GLY A 38 9.75 -4.21 18.79
CA GLY A 38 9.11 -5.33 19.48
C GLY A 38 8.00 -4.94 20.47
N ALA A 39 7.67 -3.65 20.61
CA ALA A 39 6.53 -3.23 21.39
C ALA A 39 5.22 -3.62 20.70
N THR A 40 4.15 -3.85 21.46
CA THR A 40 2.82 -4.17 20.94
C THR A 40 1.77 -3.29 21.60
N VAL A 41 0.95 -2.61 20.81
CA VAL A 41 -0.24 -1.88 21.28
C VAL A 41 -1.50 -2.63 20.84
N GLN A 42 -2.28 -3.12 21.80
CA GLN A 42 -3.53 -3.84 21.55
C GLN A 42 -4.71 -2.86 21.47
N GLY A 43 -4.74 -2.06 20.40
CA GLY A 43 -5.82 -1.11 20.13
C GLY A 43 -5.37 0.06 19.27
N SER A 44 -6.34 0.90 18.88
CA SER A 44 -6.07 2.06 18.04
C SER A 44 -5.21 3.11 18.74
N VAL A 45 -4.41 3.81 17.94
CA VAL A 45 -3.51 4.87 18.37
C VAL A 45 -3.88 6.18 17.68
N TYR A 46 -3.97 7.25 18.45
CA TYR A 46 -4.12 8.61 17.96
C TYR A 46 -3.10 9.53 18.63
N GLY A 47 -2.47 10.39 17.85
CA GLY A 47 -1.56 11.44 18.33
C GLY A 47 -1.39 12.59 17.35
N GLU A 48 -0.60 13.59 17.72
CA GLU A 48 -0.14 14.64 16.79
C GLU A 48 0.80 14.04 15.74
N THR A 49 1.89 13.47 16.24
CA THR A 49 2.81 12.63 15.50
C THR A 49 2.83 11.25 16.15
N VAL A 50 2.61 10.20 15.35
CA VAL A 50 2.74 8.81 15.80
C VAL A 50 3.94 8.18 15.10
N SER A 51 4.97 7.85 15.88
CA SER A 51 6.21 7.22 15.39
C SER A 51 6.24 5.75 15.80
N ILE A 52 6.41 4.87 14.81
CA ILE A 52 6.51 3.42 14.98
C ILE A 52 7.89 2.99 14.50
N GLU A 53 8.70 2.48 15.41
CA GLU A 53 10.07 2.02 15.18
C GLU A 53 10.11 0.52 15.46
N GLY A 54 9.79 -0.33 14.48
CA GLY A 54 9.77 -1.79 14.66
C GLY A 54 8.66 -2.34 15.57
N GLY A 55 7.73 -1.49 16.01
CA GLY A 55 6.60 -1.88 16.87
C GLY A 55 5.40 -2.44 16.10
N THR A 56 4.47 -3.06 16.83
CA THR A 56 3.20 -3.60 16.32
C THR A 56 2.00 -2.84 16.92
N VAL A 57 1.04 -2.47 16.09
CA VAL A 57 -0.25 -1.90 16.52
C VAL A 57 -1.39 -2.77 16.01
N GLU A 58 -2.16 -3.35 16.91
CA GLU A 58 -3.38 -4.12 16.61
C GLU A 58 -4.60 -3.19 16.60
N GLY A 59 -4.62 -2.28 15.63
CA GLY A 59 -5.69 -1.32 15.41
C GLY A 59 -5.26 -0.16 14.53
N SER A 60 -6.21 0.71 14.17
CA SER A 60 -5.92 1.88 13.34
C SER A 60 -4.97 2.89 14.01
N VAL A 61 -4.12 3.51 13.21
CA VAL A 61 -3.17 4.55 13.62
C VAL A 61 -3.52 5.86 12.93
N MET A 62 -3.77 6.91 13.72
CA MET A 62 -4.17 8.22 13.22
C MET A 62 -3.24 9.30 13.76
N GLY A 63 -2.61 10.07 12.87
CA GLY A 63 -1.76 11.20 13.22
C GLY A 63 -2.36 12.51 12.71
N ALA A 64 -2.59 13.49 13.58
CA ALA A 64 -3.10 14.79 13.13
C ALA A 64 -2.12 15.51 12.20
N GLU A 65 -0.83 15.48 12.51
CA GLU A 65 0.23 16.03 11.66
C GLU A 65 0.94 14.94 10.86
N SER A 66 1.31 13.84 11.54
CA SER A 66 2.01 12.77 10.84
C SER A 66 1.91 11.39 11.47
N VAL A 67 2.07 10.38 10.62
CA VAL A 67 2.43 9.01 11.03
C VAL A 67 3.76 8.67 10.38
N GLU A 68 4.72 8.22 11.18
CA GLU A 68 6.10 7.98 10.78
C GLU A 68 6.52 6.53 11.08
N PHE A 69 7.12 5.86 10.10
CA PHE A 69 7.59 4.47 10.21
C PHE A 69 9.10 4.35 10.04
N ASP A 70 9.74 3.61 10.94
CA ASP A 70 11.03 2.95 10.75
C ASP A 70 10.87 1.47 11.11
N GLY A 71 10.24 0.72 10.19
CA GLY A 71 9.82 -0.65 10.45
C GLY A 71 8.49 -0.75 11.21
N GLY A 72 8.08 -1.98 11.47
CA GLY A 72 6.90 -2.31 12.27
C GLY A 72 5.67 -2.66 11.45
N SER A 73 4.59 -2.97 12.15
CA SER A 73 3.33 -3.41 11.54
C SER A 73 2.09 -2.78 12.17
N VAL A 74 1.09 -2.53 11.33
CA VAL A 74 -0.21 -2.01 11.76
C VAL A 74 -1.30 -2.91 11.20
N HIS A 75 -2.16 -3.42 12.08
CA HIS A 75 -3.37 -4.15 11.71
C HIS A 75 -4.59 -3.24 11.84
N GLY A 76 -4.75 -2.39 10.82
CA GLY A 76 -5.78 -1.37 10.74
C GLY A 76 -5.41 -0.25 9.78
N ASP A 77 -6.33 0.69 9.60
CA ASP A 77 -6.09 1.86 8.75
C ASP A 77 -5.03 2.79 9.34
N VAL A 78 -4.22 3.38 8.47
CA VAL A 78 -3.20 4.38 8.82
C VAL A 78 -3.56 5.70 8.16
N GLY A 79 -3.84 6.73 8.93
CA GLY A 79 -4.32 8.01 8.41
C GLY A 79 -3.57 9.21 8.98
N SER A 80 -3.35 10.22 8.13
CA SER A 80 -2.94 11.55 8.59
C SER A 80 -3.41 12.66 7.67
N ASP A 81 -3.93 13.75 8.24
CA ASP A 81 -4.26 14.97 7.48
C ASP A 81 -3.00 15.58 6.85
N GLY A 82 -1.85 15.46 7.51
CA GLY A 82 -0.57 15.98 7.03
C GLY A 82 0.19 14.98 6.15
N LYS A 83 0.92 14.05 6.78
CA LYS A 83 1.78 13.11 6.05
C LYS A 83 1.83 11.71 6.67
N VAL A 84 1.93 10.69 5.83
CA VAL A 84 2.33 9.35 6.22
C VAL A 84 3.66 9.04 5.54
N VAL A 85 4.72 8.87 6.32
CA VAL A 85 6.07 8.70 5.79
C VAL A 85 6.81 7.57 6.48
N GLY A 86 7.73 6.91 5.79
CA GLY A 86 8.63 5.99 6.44
C GLY A 86 9.10 4.86 5.56
N SER A 87 9.72 3.88 6.20
CA SER A 87 10.25 2.71 5.53
C SER A 87 9.93 1.42 6.28
N LYS A 88 10.01 0.29 5.57
CA LYS A 88 9.92 -1.06 6.13
C LYS A 88 8.61 -1.38 6.88
N ALA A 89 7.53 -0.69 6.52
CA ALA A 89 6.24 -0.87 7.18
C ALA A 89 5.46 -2.03 6.55
N THR A 90 4.76 -2.81 7.39
CA THR A 90 3.73 -3.76 6.95
C THR A 90 2.37 -3.31 7.45
N ILE A 91 1.48 -2.92 6.55
CA ILE A 91 0.19 -2.32 6.90
C ILE A 91 -0.94 -3.18 6.36
N HIS A 92 -1.83 -3.63 7.25
CA HIS A 92 -3.05 -4.36 6.93
C HIS A 92 -4.25 -3.42 7.06
N GLY A 93 -4.43 -2.58 6.05
CA GLY A 93 -5.45 -1.54 6.05
C GLY A 93 -5.21 -0.50 4.97
N THR A 94 -6.07 0.51 4.93
CA THR A 94 -5.92 1.65 4.02
C THR A 94 -4.94 2.66 4.60
N VAL A 95 -3.99 3.10 3.78
CA VAL A 95 -3.12 4.23 4.08
C VAL A 95 -3.72 5.49 3.44
N SER A 96 -4.02 6.50 4.23
CA SER A 96 -4.58 7.75 3.76
C SER A 96 -3.83 8.98 4.26
N GLY A 97 -3.71 10.00 3.42
CA GLY A 97 -3.23 11.31 3.83
C GLY A 97 -2.87 12.24 2.69
N THR A 98 -2.58 13.51 3.00
CA THR A 98 -2.25 14.50 1.96
C THR A 98 -0.95 14.13 1.25
N ARG A 99 0.09 13.77 2.01
CA ARG A 99 1.39 13.33 1.47
C ARG A 99 1.75 11.95 1.99
N ILE A 100 1.94 11.01 1.08
CA ILE A 100 2.32 9.64 1.41
C ILE A 100 3.68 9.37 0.77
N ARG A 101 4.67 8.98 1.58
CA ARG A 101 6.00 8.57 1.09
C ARG A 101 6.46 7.31 1.81
N LEU A 102 6.34 6.17 1.15
CA LEU A 102 6.74 4.88 1.70
C LEU A 102 7.85 4.25 0.86
N GLU A 103 8.80 3.65 1.56
CA GLU A 103 9.92 2.91 0.99
C GLU A 103 9.97 1.49 1.57
N ASP A 104 10.31 0.50 0.75
CA ASP A 104 10.50 -0.90 1.18
C ASP A 104 9.31 -1.42 2.01
N SER A 105 8.07 -1.12 1.62
CA SER A 105 6.89 -1.37 2.45
C SER A 105 5.84 -2.23 1.75
N ILE A 106 5.05 -2.97 2.54
CA ILE A 106 3.95 -3.79 2.05
C ILE A 106 2.64 -3.27 2.63
N ILE A 107 1.68 -3.00 1.75
CA ILE A 107 0.35 -2.52 2.10
C ILE A 107 -0.67 -3.54 1.60
N TYR A 108 -1.34 -4.22 2.53
CA TYR A 108 -2.50 -5.06 2.29
C TYR A 108 -3.77 -4.23 2.38
N GLY A 109 -4.00 -3.41 1.35
CA GLY A 109 -5.07 -2.44 1.31
C GLY A 109 -4.81 -1.35 0.30
N ASN A 110 -5.52 -0.24 0.43
CA ASN A 110 -5.43 0.87 -0.50
C ASN A 110 -4.44 1.93 -0.02
N VAL A 111 -3.91 2.71 -0.96
CA VAL A 111 -3.16 3.93 -0.66
C VAL A 111 -3.90 5.10 -1.31
N VAL A 112 -4.32 6.08 -0.54
CA VAL A 112 -5.17 7.18 -1.02
C VAL A 112 -4.62 8.53 -0.54
N GLY A 113 -4.15 9.36 -1.46
CA GLY A 113 -3.64 10.68 -1.09
C GLY A 113 -3.54 11.67 -2.24
N ALA A 114 -3.15 12.91 -1.93
CA ALA A 114 -2.93 13.92 -2.96
C ALA A 114 -1.58 13.72 -3.65
N ASP A 115 -0.50 13.59 -2.86
CA ASP A 115 0.84 13.26 -3.35
C ASP A 115 1.27 11.89 -2.80
N VAL A 116 1.43 10.92 -3.68
CA VAL A 116 1.83 9.55 -3.35
C VAL A 116 3.18 9.24 -3.99
N ILE A 117 4.16 8.88 -3.16
CA ILE A 117 5.50 8.46 -3.56
C ILE A 117 5.76 7.07 -2.97
N LEU A 118 6.01 6.08 -3.83
CA LEU A 118 6.26 4.70 -3.44
C LEU A 118 7.57 4.22 -4.09
N GLU A 119 8.48 3.69 -3.28
CA GLU A 119 9.76 3.14 -3.75
C GLU A 119 9.95 1.72 -3.17
N ASN A 120 10.16 0.73 -4.03
CA ASN A 120 10.32 -0.68 -3.62
C ASN A 120 9.12 -1.22 -2.79
N CYS A 121 7.91 -0.78 -3.10
CA CYS A 121 6.71 -1.16 -2.34
C CYS A 121 5.90 -2.27 -3.04
N ALA A 122 5.10 -2.99 -2.26
CA ALA A 122 4.00 -3.80 -2.77
C ALA A 122 2.67 -3.33 -2.18
N VAL A 123 1.79 -2.80 -3.03
CA VAL A 123 0.43 -2.42 -2.65
C VAL A 123 -0.55 -3.47 -3.19
N VAL A 124 -0.99 -4.35 -2.31
CA VAL A 124 -2.01 -5.37 -2.57
C VAL A 124 -3.40 -4.72 -2.46
N GLY A 125 -3.63 -3.74 -3.34
CA GLY A 125 -4.83 -2.92 -3.41
C GLY A 125 -4.63 -1.74 -4.36
N ILE A 126 -5.56 -0.79 -4.32
CA ILE A 126 -5.60 0.32 -5.28
C ILE A 126 -4.81 1.51 -4.74
N VAL A 127 -3.92 2.05 -5.57
CA VAL A 127 -3.27 3.34 -5.30
C VAL A 127 -4.06 4.46 -5.98
N THR A 128 -4.53 5.44 -5.23
CA THR A 128 -5.21 6.64 -5.74
C THR A 128 -4.41 7.87 -5.37
N ALA A 129 -4.03 8.65 -6.38
CA ALA A 129 -3.23 9.85 -6.24
C ALA A 129 -3.89 11.04 -6.96
N GLU A 130 -4.36 12.04 -6.22
CA GLU A 130 -5.11 13.15 -6.83
C GLU A 130 -4.22 14.05 -7.69
N ARG A 131 -3.08 14.46 -7.15
CA ARG A 131 -2.17 15.40 -7.80
C ARG A 131 -0.92 14.73 -8.36
N LYS A 132 -0.33 13.80 -7.60
CA LYS A 132 0.95 13.22 -7.99
C LYS A 132 1.07 11.77 -7.57
N LEU A 133 1.34 10.90 -8.54
CA LEU A 133 1.87 9.56 -8.33
C LEU A 133 3.31 9.49 -8.81
N HIS A 134 4.24 9.12 -7.93
CA HIS A 134 5.59 8.70 -8.29
C HIS A 134 5.84 7.30 -7.73
N ALA A 135 5.93 6.31 -8.61
CA ALA A 135 6.18 4.93 -8.22
C ALA A 135 7.47 4.42 -8.87
N LYS A 136 8.32 3.78 -8.08
CA LYS A 136 9.57 3.17 -8.52
C LYS A 136 9.68 1.75 -7.95
N ASN A 137 10.03 0.77 -8.78
CA ASN A 137 10.19 -0.63 -8.35
C ASN A 137 8.99 -1.10 -7.51
N THR A 138 7.77 -0.76 -7.94
CA THR A 138 6.58 -0.89 -7.09
C THR A 138 5.53 -1.73 -7.81
N LEU A 139 4.99 -2.70 -7.08
CA LEU A 139 3.81 -3.47 -7.48
C LEU A 139 2.55 -2.80 -6.92
N MET A 140 1.51 -2.69 -7.74
CA MET A 140 0.18 -2.25 -7.32
C MET A 140 -0.88 -3.21 -7.87
N TYR A 141 -2.03 -3.38 -7.20
CA TYR A 141 -3.12 -4.12 -7.85
C TYR A 141 -3.59 -3.39 -9.11
N THR A 142 -3.83 -2.09 -8.96
CA THR A 142 -3.99 -1.09 -10.03
C THR A 142 -3.80 0.30 -9.43
N PHE A 143 -3.83 1.35 -10.24
CA PHE A 143 -3.77 2.72 -9.76
C PHE A 143 -4.75 3.65 -10.50
N LYS A 144 -5.03 4.77 -9.83
CA LYS A 144 -5.73 5.93 -10.36
C LYS A 144 -4.87 7.15 -10.06
N SER A 145 -4.49 7.89 -11.08
CA SER A 145 -3.83 9.18 -10.89
C SER A 145 -4.43 10.21 -11.84
N TYR A 146 -4.69 11.43 -11.34
CA TYR A 146 -5.52 12.40 -12.07
C TYR A 146 -4.75 13.57 -12.67
N GLU A 147 -3.61 13.96 -12.09
CA GLU A 147 -2.75 15.01 -12.66
C GLU A 147 -1.43 14.41 -13.17
N THR A 148 -0.41 14.30 -12.31
CA THR A 148 0.95 13.89 -12.71
C THR A 148 1.26 12.45 -12.30
N THR A 149 1.61 11.60 -13.26
CA THR A 149 2.05 10.22 -13.03
C THR A 149 3.47 10.01 -13.54
N LYS A 150 4.37 9.51 -12.69
CA LYS A 150 5.71 9.06 -13.07
C LYS A 150 5.95 7.63 -12.58
N LEU A 151 6.23 6.72 -13.51
CA LEU A 151 6.43 5.29 -13.24
C LEU A 151 7.81 4.86 -13.74
N MET A 152 8.54 4.12 -12.90
CA MET A 152 9.84 3.54 -13.23
C MET A 152 9.89 2.11 -12.70
N ASN A 153 10.08 1.12 -13.58
CA ASN A 153 10.02 -0.29 -13.21
C ASN A 153 8.80 -0.64 -12.32
N VAL A 154 7.59 -0.39 -12.84
CA VAL A 154 6.33 -0.60 -12.11
C VAL A 154 5.59 -1.80 -12.68
N SER A 155 4.95 -2.57 -11.82
CA SER A 155 4.05 -3.65 -12.21
C SER A 155 2.64 -3.45 -11.66
N THR A 156 1.65 -3.87 -12.43
CA THR A 156 0.25 -3.91 -12.02
C THR A 156 -0.30 -5.33 -12.10
N VAL A 157 -1.24 -5.68 -11.23
CA VAL A 157 -1.95 -6.95 -11.33
C VAL A 157 -3.04 -6.87 -12.39
N LEU A 158 -3.83 -5.80 -12.38
CA LEU A 158 -4.83 -5.56 -13.41
C LEU A 158 -4.18 -5.01 -14.68
N PRO A 159 -4.67 -5.41 -15.87
CA PRO A 159 -4.21 -4.93 -17.18
C PRO A 159 -4.75 -3.53 -17.53
N GLN A 160 -5.06 -2.72 -16.52
CA GLN A 160 -5.63 -1.38 -16.69
C GLN A 160 -5.37 -0.49 -15.49
N ALA A 161 -5.21 0.81 -15.73
CA ALA A 161 -5.14 1.87 -14.74
C ALA A 161 -5.74 3.18 -15.28
N ILE A 162 -6.24 4.03 -14.39
CA ILE A 162 -6.73 5.37 -14.75
C ILE A 162 -5.57 6.34 -14.67
N ILE A 163 -5.36 7.10 -15.75
CA ILE A 163 -4.30 8.10 -15.84
C ILE A 163 -4.87 9.49 -16.12
N GLY A 164 -4.13 10.48 -15.63
CA GLY A 164 -4.46 11.88 -15.66
C GLY A 164 -3.98 12.58 -16.90
N THR A 165 -3.70 13.88 -16.73
CA THR A 165 -3.18 14.75 -17.77
C THR A 165 -1.72 14.45 -18.17
N GLU A 166 -0.85 14.15 -17.22
CA GLU A 166 0.57 13.89 -17.48
C GLU A 166 0.96 12.47 -17.07
N LEU A 167 1.49 11.71 -18.05
CA LEU A 167 2.11 10.40 -17.83
C LEU A 167 3.56 10.42 -18.29
N LYS A 168 4.47 9.96 -17.42
CA LYS A 168 5.88 9.72 -17.72
C LYS A 168 6.24 8.30 -17.35
N LEU A 169 6.42 7.47 -18.37
CA LEU A 169 6.92 6.11 -18.24
C LEU A 169 8.43 6.13 -18.51
N ALA A 170 9.24 5.75 -17.52
CA ALA A 170 10.65 5.44 -17.79
C ALA A 170 10.79 4.06 -18.44
N ASP A 171 9.93 3.13 -18.05
CA ASP A 171 9.83 1.76 -18.55
C ASP A 171 8.34 1.41 -18.78
N PRO A 172 8.01 0.47 -19.67
CA PRO A 172 6.67 -0.11 -19.76
C PRO A 172 6.19 -0.68 -18.42
N VAL A 173 4.89 -0.56 -18.15
CA VAL A 173 4.26 -1.09 -16.93
C VAL A 173 3.94 -2.56 -17.13
N SER A 174 4.62 -3.45 -16.40
CA SER A 174 4.41 -4.90 -16.52
C SER A 174 3.09 -5.34 -15.88
N VAL A 175 2.43 -6.36 -16.42
CA VAL A 175 1.17 -6.90 -15.90
C VAL A 175 1.39 -8.31 -15.34
N THR A 176 1.72 -8.39 -14.04
CA THR A 176 2.09 -9.64 -13.35
C THR A 176 0.92 -10.60 -13.17
N GLY A 177 -0.30 -10.07 -12.98
CA GLY A 177 -1.51 -10.87 -12.75
C GLY A 177 -1.81 -11.87 -13.87
N LEU A 178 -1.30 -11.61 -15.08
CA LEU A 178 -1.50 -12.45 -16.26
C LEU A 178 -0.39 -13.49 -16.49
N GLY A 179 0.61 -13.60 -15.61
CA GLY A 179 1.80 -14.43 -15.83
C GLY A 179 1.59 -15.95 -15.94
N GLU A 180 0.42 -16.48 -15.54
CA GLU A 180 0.04 -17.88 -15.79
C GLU A 180 -0.54 -18.12 -17.21
N LEU A 181 -0.81 -17.06 -17.96
CA LEU A 181 -1.24 -17.18 -19.35
C LEU A 181 -0.03 -17.56 -20.21
N GLU A 182 -0.24 -18.43 -21.20
CA GLU A 182 0.79 -18.73 -22.21
C GLU A 182 1.04 -17.45 -23.04
N LEU A 183 2.06 -16.69 -22.63
CA LEU A 183 2.47 -15.48 -23.32
C LEU A 183 3.54 -15.81 -24.35
N PRO A 184 3.50 -15.18 -25.54
CA PRO A 184 4.61 -15.27 -26.49
C PRO A 184 5.91 -14.85 -25.80
N GLU A 185 6.98 -15.63 -25.97
CA GLU A 185 8.33 -15.36 -25.47
C GLU A 185 8.55 -15.42 -23.94
N GLY A 186 7.56 -15.87 -23.15
CA GLY A 186 7.73 -16.05 -21.69
C GLY A 186 7.96 -14.76 -20.91
N ARG A 187 7.67 -13.60 -21.53
CA ARG A 187 7.70 -12.29 -20.88
C ARG A 187 6.31 -11.90 -20.42
N LEU A 188 6.24 -11.23 -19.27
CA LEU A 188 5.00 -10.61 -18.81
C LEU A 188 4.52 -9.57 -19.85
N PRO A 189 3.20 -9.46 -20.05
CA PRO A 189 2.68 -8.44 -20.95
C PRO A 189 2.89 -7.07 -20.29
N ALA A 190 3.12 -6.02 -21.08
CA ALA A 190 3.40 -4.69 -20.55
C ALA A 190 2.63 -3.61 -21.31
N MET A 191 2.23 -2.57 -20.57
CA MET A 191 1.56 -1.38 -21.07
C MET A 191 2.56 -0.24 -21.28
N ASP A 192 2.53 0.38 -22.46
CA ASP A 192 3.33 1.57 -22.77
C ASP A 192 2.47 2.73 -23.32
N ASN A 193 3.08 3.72 -23.96
CA ASN A 193 2.37 4.89 -24.46
C ASN A 193 1.39 4.56 -25.60
N ASP A 194 1.56 3.44 -26.30
CA ASP A 194 0.65 2.97 -27.35
C ASP A 194 -0.62 2.33 -26.78
N ASP A 195 -0.61 1.97 -25.49
CA ASP A 195 -1.74 1.39 -24.76
C ASP A 195 -2.62 2.45 -24.05
N ILE A 196 -2.45 3.73 -24.40
CA ILE A 196 -3.26 4.82 -23.87
C ILE A 196 -4.56 4.95 -24.66
N ILE A 197 -5.68 4.74 -23.99
CA ILE A 197 -7.02 4.80 -24.59
C ILE A 197 -7.91 5.81 -23.86
N LYS A 198 -8.89 6.39 -24.58
CA LYS A 198 -9.88 7.29 -24.01
C LYS A 198 -11.27 6.69 -24.14
N ILE A 199 -11.98 6.61 -23.02
CA ILE A 199 -13.35 6.08 -22.94
C ILE A 199 -14.15 7.01 -22.02
N ASP A 200 -15.29 7.50 -22.51
CA ASP A 200 -16.23 8.32 -21.74
C ASP A 200 -15.59 9.49 -20.98
N GLY A 201 -14.66 10.19 -21.64
CA GLY A 201 -13.95 11.34 -21.07
C GLY A 201 -12.84 11.00 -20.08
N SER A 202 -12.63 9.71 -19.78
CA SER A 202 -11.52 9.22 -18.94
C SER A 202 -10.39 8.67 -19.80
N THR A 203 -9.15 8.85 -19.34
CA THR A 203 -7.96 8.29 -20.00
C THR A 203 -7.48 7.08 -19.21
N TYR A 204 -7.19 5.99 -19.90
CA TYR A 204 -6.71 4.74 -19.33
C TYR A 204 -5.39 4.35 -19.97
N LEU A 205 -4.51 3.76 -19.16
CA LEU A 205 -3.42 2.91 -19.64
C LEU A 205 -3.94 1.47 -19.58
N SER A 206 -4.12 0.79 -20.72
CA SER A 206 -4.82 -0.50 -20.73
C SER A 206 -4.42 -1.44 -21.87
N LEU A 207 -4.18 -2.70 -21.53
CA LEU A 207 -4.01 -3.79 -22.52
C LEU A 207 -5.33 -4.27 -23.12
N SER A 208 -6.48 -3.78 -22.66
CA SER A 208 -7.78 -4.30 -23.09
C SER A 208 -7.95 -4.44 -24.62
N PRO A 209 -7.43 -3.54 -25.48
CA PRO A 209 -7.55 -3.70 -26.94
C PRO A 209 -6.70 -4.84 -27.51
N ARG A 210 -5.66 -5.27 -26.79
CA ARG A 210 -4.69 -6.31 -27.20
C ARG A 210 -5.06 -7.69 -26.65
N ILE A 211 -6.03 -7.78 -25.74
CA ILE A 211 -6.46 -9.05 -25.15
C ILE A 211 -7.35 -9.80 -26.14
N LEU A 212 -6.78 -10.83 -26.78
CA LEU A 212 -7.48 -11.67 -27.75
C LEU A 212 -8.44 -12.69 -27.10
N ASN A 213 -8.15 -13.12 -25.86
CA ASN A 213 -8.91 -14.14 -25.14
C ASN A 213 -9.39 -13.62 -23.78
N LEU A 214 -10.47 -12.83 -23.83
CA LEU A 214 -11.07 -12.22 -22.65
C LEU A 214 -11.56 -13.24 -21.63
N GLU A 215 -12.06 -14.40 -22.06
CA GLU A 215 -12.54 -15.44 -21.13
C GLU A 215 -11.42 -16.00 -20.25
N THR A 216 -10.23 -16.22 -20.83
CA THR A 216 -9.09 -16.76 -20.10
C THR A 216 -8.53 -15.72 -19.14
N VAL A 217 -8.44 -14.46 -19.57
CA VAL A 217 -8.07 -13.34 -18.69
C VAL A 217 -9.07 -13.21 -17.54
N LYS A 218 -10.37 -13.26 -17.82
CA LYS A 218 -11.41 -13.17 -16.79
C LYS A 218 -11.27 -14.27 -15.74
N LYS A 219 -11.15 -15.53 -16.16
CA LYS A 219 -10.92 -16.66 -15.24
C LYS A 219 -9.68 -16.47 -14.37
N ARG A 220 -8.61 -15.92 -14.94
CA ARG A 220 -7.40 -15.60 -14.19
C ARG A 220 -7.65 -14.50 -13.17
N LEU A 221 -8.34 -13.42 -13.54
CA LEU A 221 -8.72 -12.35 -12.62
C LEU A 221 -9.60 -12.88 -11.48
N ASP A 222 -10.59 -13.73 -11.76
CA ASP A 222 -11.45 -14.34 -10.74
C ASP A 222 -10.62 -15.14 -9.70
N LYS A 223 -9.57 -15.86 -10.14
CA LYS A 223 -8.63 -16.57 -9.24
C LYS A 223 -7.81 -15.62 -8.38
N LEU A 224 -7.38 -14.49 -8.94
CA LEU A 224 -6.64 -13.47 -8.19
C LEU A 224 -7.55 -12.78 -7.17
N GLU A 225 -8.78 -12.46 -7.55
CA GLU A 225 -9.78 -11.88 -6.66
C GLU A 225 -10.07 -12.78 -5.46
N GLY A 226 -10.16 -14.10 -5.64
CA GLY A 226 -10.31 -15.03 -4.52
C GLY A 226 -9.13 -15.02 -3.53
N ALA A 227 -7.91 -14.74 -3.98
CA ALA A 227 -6.76 -14.58 -3.09
C ALA A 227 -6.81 -13.24 -2.33
N LEU A 228 -7.30 -12.18 -2.99
CA LEU A 228 -7.50 -10.88 -2.36
C LEU A 228 -8.68 -10.88 -1.38
N GLU A 229 -9.72 -11.67 -1.64
CA GLU A 229 -10.85 -11.85 -0.73
C GLU A 229 -10.42 -12.43 0.62
N GLN A 230 -9.43 -13.35 0.63
CA GLN A 230 -8.84 -13.84 1.88
C GLN A 230 -8.18 -12.72 2.69
N VAL A 231 -7.50 -11.79 2.02
CA VAL A 231 -6.89 -10.61 2.68
C VAL A 231 -7.98 -9.67 3.19
N ALA A 232 -9.01 -9.41 2.38
CA ALA A 232 -10.09 -8.49 2.71
C ALA A 232 -11.02 -8.99 3.84
N THR A 233 -11.15 -10.30 3.99
CA THR A 233 -11.99 -10.94 5.01
C THR A 233 -11.22 -11.34 6.27
N ALA A 234 -9.89 -11.22 6.26
CA ALA A 234 -9.06 -11.49 7.43
C ALA A 234 -9.40 -10.54 8.57
N THR A 235 -9.65 -11.11 9.75
CA THR A 235 -9.94 -10.36 10.98
C THR A 235 -8.70 -10.17 11.85
N SER A 236 -7.63 -10.89 11.57
CA SER A 236 -6.34 -10.81 12.27
C SER A 236 -5.16 -10.97 11.31
N ALA A 237 -3.98 -10.48 11.71
CA ALA A 237 -2.76 -10.61 10.90
C ALA A 237 -2.39 -12.09 10.61
N ALA A 238 -2.70 -13.00 11.54
CA ALA A 238 -2.43 -14.44 11.38
C ALA A 238 -3.28 -15.11 10.28
N GLU A 239 -4.41 -14.51 9.91
CA GLU A 239 -5.29 -14.99 8.83
C GLU A 239 -4.84 -14.49 7.45
N VAL A 240 -4.05 -13.42 7.40
CA VAL A 240 -3.53 -12.87 6.15
C VAL A 240 -2.44 -13.80 5.61
N PRO A 241 -2.55 -14.29 4.37
CA PRO A 241 -1.50 -15.14 3.81
C PRO A 241 -0.15 -14.40 3.76
N PRO A 242 0.98 -15.10 3.91
CA PRO A 242 2.30 -14.46 3.83
C PRO A 242 2.48 -13.69 2.51
N ALA A 243 3.16 -12.54 2.58
CA ALA A 243 3.44 -11.69 1.42
C ALA A 243 3.97 -12.49 0.24
N SER A 244 4.97 -13.33 0.49
CA SER A 244 5.59 -14.19 -0.52
C SER A 244 4.61 -15.11 -1.25
N LYS A 245 3.60 -15.65 -0.54
CA LYS A 245 2.56 -16.50 -1.12
C LYS A 245 1.58 -15.68 -1.96
N LEU A 246 1.18 -14.50 -1.48
CA LEU A 246 0.31 -13.59 -2.22
C LEU A 246 1.00 -13.09 -3.49
N LEU A 247 2.21 -12.53 -3.36
CA LEU A 247 3.00 -12.03 -4.49
C LEU A 247 3.24 -13.11 -5.55
N HIS A 248 3.58 -14.33 -5.13
CA HIS A 248 3.68 -15.46 -6.06
C HIS A 248 2.34 -15.75 -6.77
N THR A 249 1.22 -15.72 -6.03
CA THR A 249 -0.11 -15.91 -6.63
C THR A 249 -0.45 -14.80 -7.63
N LEU A 250 -0.01 -13.56 -7.35
CA LEU A 250 -0.11 -12.41 -8.24
C LEU A 250 0.87 -12.45 -9.42
N GLY A 251 1.70 -13.49 -9.55
CA GLY A 251 2.63 -13.67 -10.66
C GLY A 251 3.90 -12.82 -10.58
N VAL A 252 4.29 -12.42 -9.37
CA VAL A 252 5.51 -11.63 -9.10
C VAL A 252 6.67 -12.60 -8.84
N ASP A 253 7.82 -12.37 -9.48
CA ASP A 253 9.00 -13.20 -9.25
C ASP A 253 9.60 -12.90 -7.86
N LYS A 254 10.22 -13.90 -7.23
CA LYS A 254 10.86 -13.73 -5.91
C LYS A 254 11.97 -12.68 -5.91
N SER A 255 12.66 -12.48 -7.04
CA SER A 255 13.67 -11.43 -7.20
C SER A 255 13.09 -10.01 -7.22
N GLU A 256 11.77 -9.88 -7.38
CA GLU A 256 11.04 -8.61 -7.39
C GLU A 256 10.33 -8.33 -6.06
N PHE A 257 10.51 -9.18 -5.04
CA PHE A 257 9.89 -8.98 -3.73
C PHE A 257 10.51 -7.78 -3.00
N PRO A 258 9.69 -6.94 -2.33
CA PRO A 258 10.21 -5.96 -1.39
C PRO A 258 11.13 -6.62 -0.34
N PRO A 259 12.17 -5.92 0.17
CA PRO A 259 13.12 -6.48 1.15
C PRO A 259 12.50 -6.92 2.48
N VAL A 260 11.26 -6.48 2.74
CA VAL A 260 10.50 -6.76 3.95
C VAL A 260 9.61 -8.01 3.85
N VAL A 261 9.62 -8.72 2.71
CA VAL A 261 8.89 -9.99 2.49
C VAL A 261 9.58 -11.18 3.15
#